data_AF-A0A832DL61-F1
#
_entry.id   AF-A0A832DL61-F1
#
_cell.length_a   1.000
_cell.length_b   1.000
_cell.length_c   1.000
_cell.angle_alpha   90.00
_cell.angle_beta   90.00
_cell.angle_gamma   90.00
#
_symmetry.space_group_name_H-M   'P 1'
#
loop_
_entity.id
_entity.type
_entity.pdbx_description
1 polymer ?
#
loop_
_entity_poly.entity_id
_entity_poly.type
_entity_poly.pdbx_seq_one_letter_code
_entity_poly.pdbx_strand_id
1 'polypeptide(L)'
;MTEAAIRTTIATLANKYAKLVGELELIERTIGAEVGVSAILEAIADVDRRKVEINETLAHIETVIWLFDEGWNPAAIAPKYSRPRRYPQGTISTAALNVLKGATVPMTTRQIAREVASILDVGADRSAFLKVEKAIVAFLKARLGNPIQAHEGPPRRWSLRLPERSAAVISPAGAAANIRASRARKAA
;
A
#
# COMPACT_ATOMS: atom_id res chain seq x y z
N MET A 1 7.00 -11.50 34.62
CA MET A 1 6.00 -11.53 33.53
C MET A 1 4.78 -12.28 34.02
N THR A 2 3.57 -11.83 33.71
CA THR A 2 2.33 -12.53 34.10
C THR A 2 2.07 -13.73 33.18
N GLU A 3 1.38 -14.75 33.67
CA GLU A 3 1.02 -15.95 32.89
C GLU A 3 0.27 -15.60 31.58
N ALA A 4 -0.61 -14.60 31.65
CA ALA A 4 -1.31 -14.06 30.47
C ALA A 4 -0.35 -13.46 29.42
N ALA A 5 0.73 -12.80 29.86
CA ALA A 5 1.74 -12.27 28.95
C ALA A 5 2.53 -13.39 28.28
N ILE A 6 2.88 -14.45 29.02
CA ILE A 6 3.59 -15.62 28.49
C ILE A 6 2.74 -16.32 27.41
N ARG A 7 1.46 -16.59 27.69
CA ARG A 7 0.54 -17.21 26.71
C ARG A 7 0.38 -16.37 25.44
N THR A 8 0.30 -15.05 25.59
CA THR A 8 0.18 -14.13 24.44
C THR A 8 1.45 -14.13 23.58
N THR A 9 2.63 -14.19 24.22
CA THR A 9 3.92 -14.31 23.53
C THR A 9 4.02 -15.63 22.77
N ILE A 10 3.70 -16.76 23.40
CA ILE A 10 3.70 -18.09 22.75
C ILE A 10 2.74 -18.08 21.55
N ALA A 11 1.53 -17.57 21.70
CA ALA A 11 0.57 -17.47 20.59
C ALA A 11 1.07 -16.58 19.43
N THR A 12 1.81 -15.52 19.74
CA THR A 12 2.41 -14.64 18.73
C THR A 12 3.55 -15.35 17.98
N LEU A 13 4.40 -16.08 18.71
CA LEU A 13 5.50 -16.85 18.15
C LEU A 13 4.99 -18.03 17.30
N ALA A 14 4.00 -18.79 17.77
CA ALA A 14 3.36 -19.86 17.00
C ALA A 14 2.72 -19.35 15.71
N ASN A 15 2.11 -18.15 15.74
CA ASN A 15 1.59 -17.52 14.54
C ASN A 15 2.68 -17.11 13.54
N LYS A 16 3.84 -16.67 14.04
CA LYS A 16 5.00 -16.35 13.19
C LYS A 16 5.60 -17.62 12.59
N TYR A 17 5.76 -18.68 13.40
CA TYR A 17 6.21 -19.99 12.97
C TYR A 17 5.36 -20.53 11.82
N ALA A 18 4.03 -20.59 12.01
CA ALA A 18 3.10 -21.07 10.98
C ALA A 18 3.22 -20.33 9.64
N LYS A 19 3.44 -19.00 9.66
CA LYS A 19 3.63 -18.20 8.44
C LYS A 19 4.94 -18.52 7.72
N LEU A 20 6.02 -18.68 8.48
CA LEU A 20 7.34 -19.00 7.94
C LEU A 20 7.37 -20.40 7.33
N VAL A 21 6.73 -21.39 7.97
CA VAL A 21 6.56 -22.74 7.39
C VAL A 21 5.79 -22.66 6.06
N GLY A 22 4.70 -21.89 6.02
CA GLY A 22 3.94 -21.71 4.77
C GLY A 22 4.71 -20.99 3.66
N GLU A 23 5.61 -20.06 4.02
CA GLU A 23 6.51 -19.40 3.07
C GLU A 23 7.56 -20.37 2.52
N LEU A 24 8.17 -21.19 3.39
CA LEU A 24 9.15 -22.20 3.01
C LEU A 24 8.56 -23.21 2.01
N GLU A 25 7.38 -23.77 2.32
CA GLU A 25 6.71 -24.72 1.42
C GLU A 25 6.34 -24.11 0.06
N LEU A 26 6.00 -22.81 0.00
CA LEU A 26 5.72 -22.12 -1.26
C LEU A 26 6.99 -21.95 -2.09
N ILE A 27 8.10 -21.57 -1.45
CA ILE A 27 9.40 -21.45 -2.11
C ILE A 27 9.81 -22.81 -2.70
N GLU A 28 9.68 -23.89 -1.93
CA GLU A 28 10.00 -25.25 -2.37
C GLU A 28 9.14 -25.71 -3.57
N ARG A 29 7.84 -25.38 -3.58
CA ARG A 29 6.95 -25.70 -4.71
C ARG A 29 7.27 -24.89 -5.97
N THR A 30 7.67 -23.63 -5.83
CA THR A 30 7.90 -22.73 -6.98
C THR A 30 9.13 -23.13 -7.78
N ILE A 31 10.17 -23.67 -7.12
CA ILE A 31 11.38 -24.19 -7.77
C ILE A 31 11.08 -25.40 -8.68
N GLY A 32 9.97 -26.11 -8.46
CA GLY A 32 9.56 -27.24 -9.29
C GLY A 32 8.89 -26.88 -10.62
N ALA A 33 8.55 -25.61 -10.87
CA ALA A 33 7.59 -25.26 -11.93
C ALA A 33 8.14 -24.43 -13.11
N GLU A 34 9.29 -23.76 -13.02
CA GLU A 34 9.78 -22.89 -14.09
C GLU A 34 11.29 -22.96 -14.25
N VAL A 35 11.83 -23.37 -15.42
CA VAL A 35 13.27 -23.22 -15.69
C VAL A 35 13.64 -22.77 -17.12
N GLY A 36 14.08 -21.51 -17.27
CA GLY A 36 14.96 -20.98 -18.31
C GLY A 36 16.29 -20.41 -17.74
N VAL A 37 17.43 -20.86 -18.25
CA VAL A 37 18.71 -21.06 -17.50
C VAL A 37 19.42 -19.82 -16.93
N SER A 38 19.30 -18.60 -17.49
CA SER A 38 20.16 -17.47 -17.06
C SER A 38 19.54 -16.52 -16.02
N ALA A 39 18.23 -16.27 -16.05
CA ALA A 39 17.52 -15.53 -14.99
C ALA A 39 17.39 -16.33 -13.68
N ILE A 40 17.80 -17.59 -13.72
CA ILE A 40 17.57 -18.59 -12.69
C ILE A 40 18.70 -18.69 -11.70
N LEU A 41 19.95 -18.43 -12.09
CA LEU A 41 21.08 -18.57 -11.18
C LEU A 41 21.07 -17.49 -10.09
N GLU A 42 20.75 -16.24 -10.44
CA GLU A 42 20.60 -15.15 -9.46
C GLU A 42 19.33 -15.33 -8.60
N ALA A 43 18.21 -15.72 -9.23
CA ALA A 43 16.97 -16.00 -8.51
C ALA A 43 17.10 -17.21 -7.54
N ILE A 44 17.85 -18.25 -7.91
CA ILE A 44 18.15 -19.40 -7.05
C ILE A 44 18.99 -18.97 -5.85
N ALA A 45 20.03 -18.15 -6.04
CA ALA A 45 20.88 -17.72 -4.93
C ALA A 45 20.11 -16.92 -3.87
N ASP A 46 19.21 -16.03 -4.29
CA ASP A 46 18.34 -15.29 -3.37
C ASP A 46 17.28 -16.18 -2.73
N VAL A 47 16.74 -17.16 -3.47
CA VAL A 47 15.83 -18.17 -2.94
C VAL A 47 16.51 -19.04 -1.87
N ASP A 48 17.72 -19.51 -2.14
CA ASP A 48 18.47 -20.36 -1.20
C ASP A 48 18.88 -19.57 0.04
N ARG A 49 19.34 -18.32 -0.12
CA ARG A 49 19.58 -17.42 1.02
C ARG A 49 18.31 -17.27 1.87
N ARG A 50 17.17 -17.06 1.22
CA ARG A 50 15.89 -16.91 1.92
C ARG A 50 15.47 -18.17 2.68
N LYS A 51 15.71 -19.37 2.12
CA LYS A 51 15.47 -20.64 2.81
C LYS A 51 16.31 -20.77 4.08
N VAL A 52 17.61 -20.45 3.98
CA VAL A 52 18.53 -20.49 5.14
C VAL A 52 18.05 -19.56 6.25
N GLU A 53 17.73 -18.30 5.91
CA GLU A 53 17.20 -17.32 6.87
C GLU A 53 15.92 -17.81 7.57
N ILE A 54 15.00 -18.41 6.81
CA ILE A 54 13.74 -18.94 7.34
C ILE A 54 14.04 -20.10 8.32
N ASN A 55 14.88 -21.05 7.93
CA ASN A 55 15.23 -22.20 8.76
C ASN A 55 15.90 -21.80 10.08
N GLU A 56 16.86 -20.86 10.03
CA GLU A 56 17.49 -20.31 11.24
C GLU A 56 16.47 -19.63 12.15
N THR A 57 15.55 -18.86 11.56
CA THR A 57 14.49 -18.18 12.32
C THR A 57 13.52 -19.18 12.95
N LEU A 58 13.17 -20.26 12.26
CA LEU A 58 12.30 -21.31 12.79
C LEU A 58 12.96 -21.99 13.99
N ALA A 59 14.21 -22.44 13.87
CA ALA A 59 14.95 -23.06 14.97
C ALA A 59 15.07 -22.15 16.20
N HIS A 60 15.27 -20.84 15.98
CA HIS A 60 15.30 -19.86 17.06
C HIS A 60 13.93 -19.73 17.75
N ILE A 61 12.85 -19.66 16.98
CA ILE A 61 11.48 -19.57 17.53
C ILE A 61 11.14 -20.82 18.35
N GLU A 62 11.46 -22.02 17.84
CA GLU A 62 11.25 -23.29 18.55
C GLU A 62 11.96 -23.27 19.91
N THR A 63 13.26 -22.91 19.90
CA THR A 63 14.05 -22.80 21.13
C THR A 63 13.41 -21.85 22.14
N VAL A 64 12.94 -20.68 21.70
CA VAL A 64 12.29 -19.70 22.58
C VAL A 64 10.96 -20.22 23.13
N ILE A 65 10.17 -20.94 22.33
CA ILE A 65 8.90 -21.50 22.81
C ILE A 65 9.15 -22.58 23.85
N TRP A 66 10.13 -23.47 23.63
CA TRP A 66 10.49 -24.52 24.58
C TRP A 66 10.96 -24.00 25.94
N LEU A 67 11.51 -22.79 26.03
CA LEU A 67 11.80 -22.15 27.32
C LEU A 67 10.56 -21.88 28.18
N PHE A 68 9.37 -21.84 27.59
CA PHE A 68 8.10 -21.55 28.28
C PHE A 68 7.08 -22.69 28.21
N ASP A 69 7.25 -23.62 27.27
CA ASP A 69 6.37 -24.78 27.06
C ASP A 69 7.18 -25.95 26.47
N GLU A 70 7.74 -26.79 27.35
CA GLU A 70 8.52 -27.98 26.96
C GLU A 70 7.66 -29.03 26.22
N GLY A 71 6.34 -29.01 26.39
CA GLY A 71 5.40 -29.92 25.72
C GLY A 71 5.00 -29.47 24.31
N TRP A 72 5.51 -28.32 23.85
CA TRP A 72 5.12 -27.75 22.57
C TRP A 72 5.67 -28.56 21.40
N ASN A 73 4.77 -28.98 20.50
CA ASN A 73 5.08 -29.80 19.33
C ASN A 73 4.99 -28.97 18.03
N PRO A 74 6.12 -28.68 17.35
CA PRO A 74 6.13 -27.92 16.09
C PRO A 74 5.35 -28.63 14.96
N ALA A 75 5.37 -29.96 14.91
CA ALA A 75 4.71 -30.74 13.86
C ALA A 75 3.18 -30.65 13.92
N ALA A 76 2.61 -30.22 15.06
CA ALA A 76 1.18 -30.02 15.21
C ALA A 76 0.69 -28.69 14.62
N ILE A 77 1.60 -27.79 14.21
CA ILE A 77 1.24 -26.48 13.68
C ILE A 77 1.00 -26.55 12.18
N ALA A 78 -0.25 -26.28 11.77
CA ALA A 78 -0.60 -26.15 10.38
C ALA A 78 0.09 -24.93 9.71
N PRO A 79 0.75 -25.11 8.56
CA PRO A 79 1.32 -24.01 7.78
C PRO A 79 0.27 -22.97 7.40
N LYS A 80 0.63 -21.68 7.45
CA LYS A 80 -0.21 -20.56 7.02
C LYS A 80 0.36 -19.95 5.75
N TYR A 81 -0.21 -20.34 4.61
CA TYR A 81 0.15 -19.79 3.32
C TYR A 81 -0.28 -18.33 3.22
N SER A 82 0.69 -17.43 3.10
CA SER A 82 0.40 -16.06 2.72
C SER A 82 0.09 -16.04 1.22
N ARG A 83 -1.07 -15.50 0.84
CA ARG A 83 -1.34 -15.28 -0.59
C ARG A 83 -0.40 -14.18 -1.07
N PRO A 84 0.29 -14.37 -2.20
CA PRO A 84 1.11 -13.31 -2.76
C PRO A 84 0.24 -12.06 -2.95
N ARG A 85 0.73 -10.94 -2.45
CA ARG A 85 0.05 -9.66 -2.66
C ARG A 85 0.16 -9.34 -4.15
N ARG A 86 -0.98 -9.16 -4.82
CA ARG A 86 -1.01 -8.78 -6.25
C ARG A 86 -0.27 -7.45 -6.50
N TYR A 87 -0.23 -6.57 -5.50
CA TYR A 87 0.45 -5.28 -5.57
C TYR A 87 1.33 -5.06 -4.33
N PRO A 88 2.48 -4.38 -4.47
CA PRO A 88 3.25 -3.91 -3.32
C PRO A 88 2.40 -3.05 -2.36
N GLN A 89 2.83 -2.99 -1.11
CA GLN A 89 2.12 -2.19 -0.11
C GLN A 89 2.12 -0.71 -0.51
N GLY A 90 0.95 -0.08 -0.47
CA GLY A 90 0.81 1.35 -0.75
C GLY A 90 0.68 1.71 -2.23
N THR A 91 0.89 0.79 -3.18
CA THR A 91 0.76 1.08 -4.62
C THR A 91 -0.62 1.63 -4.98
N ILE A 92 -1.69 1.00 -4.49
CA ILE A 92 -3.08 1.47 -4.71
C ILE A 92 -3.29 2.85 -4.08
N SER A 93 -2.75 3.08 -2.88
CA SER A 93 -2.89 4.35 -2.16
C SER A 93 -2.16 5.49 -2.86
N THR A 94 -0.96 5.24 -3.36
CA THR A 94 -0.16 6.22 -4.13
C THR A 94 -0.83 6.53 -5.46
N ALA A 95 -1.33 5.51 -6.17
CA ALA A 95 -2.06 5.70 -7.41
C ALA A 95 -3.35 6.51 -7.17
N ALA A 96 -4.12 6.19 -6.14
CA ALA A 96 -5.33 6.94 -5.77
C ALA A 96 -5.01 8.40 -5.42
N LEU A 97 -3.90 8.65 -4.72
CA LEU A 97 -3.45 10.01 -4.41
C LEU A 97 -3.05 10.77 -5.68
N ASN A 98 -2.35 10.13 -6.61
CA ASN A 98 -1.95 10.74 -7.87
C ASN A 98 -3.16 11.09 -8.74
N VAL A 99 -4.17 10.21 -8.79
CA VAL A 99 -5.46 10.49 -9.46
C VAL A 99 -6.12 11.72 -8.83
N LEU A 100 -6.18 11.80 -7.50
CA LEU A 100 -6.77 12.96 -6.83
C LEU A 100 -5.95 14.25 -6.97
N LYS A 101 -4.62 14.16 -7.16
CA LYS A 101 -3.76 15.32 -7.45
C LYS A 101 -4.02 15.89 -8.84
N GLY A 102 -4.31 15.05 -9.83
CA GLY A 102 -4.65 15.45 -11.19
C GLY A 102 -6.12 15.84 -11.37
N ALA A 103 -6.98 15.51 -10.41
CA ALA A 103 -8.41 15.79 -10.48
C ALA A 103 -8.70 17.28 -10.27
N THR A 104 -9.34 17.91 -11.24
CA THR A 104 -9.83 19.29 -11.15
C THR A 104 -11.17 19.40 -10.40
N VAL A 105 -11.90 18.29 -10.26
CA VAL A 105 -13.24 18.22 -9.68
C VAL A 105 -13.30 17.07 -8.66
N PRO A 106 -14.09 17.18 -7.57
CA PRO A 106 -14.27 16.09 -6.62
C PRO A 106 -14.76 14.80 -7.29
N MET A 107 -14.03 13.71 -7.09
CA MET A 107 -14.29 12.41 -7.73
C MET A 107 -14.99 11.44 -6.79
N THR A 108 -15.86 10.61 -7.33
CA THR A 108 -16.44 9.47 -6.59
C THR A 108 -15.41 8.36 -6.42
N THR A 109 -15.57 7.53 -5.39
CA THR A 109 -14.73 6.34 -5.18
C THR A 109 -14.64 5.48 -6.44
N ARG A 110 -15.76 5.28 -7.13
CA ARG A 110 -15.83 4.44 -8.33
C ARG A 110 -15.06 5.01 -9.51
N GLN A 111 -15.06 6.34 -9.67
CA GLN A 111 -14.24 7.02 -10.69
C GLN A 111 -12.76 6.87 -10.36
N ILE A 112 -12.37 7.10 -9.10
CA ILE A 112 -10.97 6.93 -8.66
C ILE A 112 -10.53 5.47 -8.87
N ALA A 113 -11.37 4.50 -8.52
CA ALA A 113 -11.09 3.08 -8.71
C ALA A 113 -10.93 2.71 -10.18
N ARG A 114 -11.66 3.34 -11.10
CA ARG A 114 -11.52 3.12 -12.54
C ARG A 114 -10.18 3.63 -13.06
N GLU A 115 -9.79 4.85 -12.70
CA GLU A 115 -8.49 5.40 -13.09
C GLU A 115 -7.33 4.58 -12.52
N VAL A 116 -7.42 4.20 -11.24
CA VAL A 116 -6.42 3.34 -10.59
C VAL A 116 -6.37 1.95 -11.22
N ALA A 117 -7.52 1.36 -11.55
CA ALA A 117 -7.58 0.07 -12.25
C ALA A 117 -6.90 0.15 -13.62
N SER A 118 -7.08 1.25 -14.35
CA SER A 118 -6.39 1.49 -15.63
C SER A 118 -4.88 1.62 -15.47
N ILE A 119 -4.41 2.33 -14.42
CA ILE A 119 -2.97 2.49 -14.15
C ILE A 119 -2.31 1.15 -13.76
N LEU A 120 -3.04 0.31 -13.03
CA LEU A 120 -2.55 -0.98 -12.52
C LEU A 120 -2.81 -2.16 -13.46
N ASP A 121 -3.29 -1.88 -14.68
CA ASP A 121 -3.72 -2.87 -15.67
C ASP A 121 -4.59 -3.99 -15.05
N VAL A 122 -5.49 -3.57 -14.16
CA VAL A 122 -6.51 -4.45 -13.61
C VAL A 122 -7.53 -4.60 -14.73
N GLY A 123 -7.38 -5.64 -15.56
CA GLY A 123 -8.31 -5.95 -16.65
C GLY A 123 -9.77 -6.11 -16.19
N ALA A 124 -10.64 -6.63 -17.06
CA ALA A 124 -12.09 -6.71 -16.81
C ALA A 124 -12.55 -7.63 -15.63
N ASP A 125 -11.62 -8.10 -14.80
CA ASP A 125 -11.91 -8.88 -13.59
C ASP A 125 -12.67 -8.02 -12.55
N ARG A 126 -13.98 -8.25 -12.49
CA ARG A 126 -14.88 -7.61 -11.54
C ARG A 126 -14.45 -7.83 -10.08
N SER A 127 -13.88 -8.98 -9.75
CA SER A 127 -13.48 -9.29 -8.38
C SER A 127 -12.25 -8.47 -7.96
N ALA A 128 -11.30 -8.27 -8.86
CA ALA A 128 -10.13 -7.43 -8.63
C ALA A 128 -10.53 -5.95 -8.56
N PHE A 129 -11.42 -5.50 -9.43
CA PHE A 129 -11.95 -4.14 -9.38
C PHE A 129 -12.59 -3.81 -8.03
N LEU A 130 -13.43 -4.72 -7.50
CA LEU A 130 -14.06 -4.53 -6.18
C LEU A 130 -13.06 -4.50 -5.03
N LYS A 131 -11.94 -5.25 -5.13
CA LYS A 131 -10.85 -5.20 -4.14
C LYS A 131 -10.14 -3.85 -4.16
N VAL A 132 -9.86 -3.31 -5.35
CA VAL A 132 -9.28 -1.97 -5.53
C VAL A 132 -10.21 -0.91 -4.96
N GLU A 133 -11.51 -0.97 -5.30
CA GLU A 133 -12.51 -0.04 -4.78
C GLU A 133 -12.58 -0.06 -3.24
N LYS A 134 -12.65 -1.25 -2.63
CA LYS A 134 -12.63 -1.40 -1.15
C LYS A 134 -11.35 -0.83 -0.53
N ALA A 135 -10.19 -1.10 -1.13
CA ALA A 135 -8.91 -0.57 -0.65
C ALA A 135 -8.86 0.96 -0.71
N ILE A 136 -9.38 1.56 -1.79
CA ILE A 136 -9.50 3.01 -1.93
C ILE A 136 -10.43 3.57 -0.87
N VAL A 137 -11.62 2.99 -0.64
CA VAL A 137 -12.52 3.46 0.43
C VAL A 137 -11.84 3.46 1.79
N ALA A 138 -11.13 2.38 2.13
CA ALA A 138 -10.41 2.27 3.40
C ALA A 138 -9.33 3.35 3.53
N PHE A 139 -8.54 3.56 2.47
CA PHE A 139 -7.53 4.61 2.41
C PHE A 139 -8.12 6.02 2.57
N LEU A 140 -9.18 6.34 1.82
CA LEU A 140 -9.83 7.66 1.84
C LEU A 140 -10.43 7.97 3.21
N LYS A 141 -11.05 6.97 3.86
CA LYS A 141 -11.56 7.10 5.23
C LYS A 141 -10.44 7.29 6.24
N ALA A 142 -9.35 6.54 6.13
CA ALA A 142 -8.23 6.62 7.05
C ALA A 142 -7.50 7.98 7.00
N ARG A 143 -7.64 8.73 5.90
CA ARG A 143 -7.00 10.05 5.70
C ARG A 143 -7.97 11.22 5.61
N LEU A 144 -9.20 11.02 6.07
CA LEU A 144 -10.21 12.08 6.13
C LEU A 144 -9.73 13.19 7.08
N GLY A 145 -9.81 14.45 6.64
CA GLY A 145 -9.40 15.63 7.39
C GLY A 145 -7.97 16.10 7.07
N ASN A 146 -7.06 15.20 6.69
CA ASN A 146 -5.73 15.54 6.18
C ASN A 146 -5.06 14.37 5.43
N PRO A 147 -4.75 14.47 4.12
CA PRO A 147 -4.98 15.57 3.18
C PRO A 147 -6.32 15.47 2.44
N ILE A 148 -7.23 14.56 2.83
CA ILE A 148 -8.42 14.24 2.03
C ILE A 148 -9.65 14.92 2.61
N GLN A 149 -10.46 15.52 1.73
CA GLN A 149 -11.75 16.10 2.04
C GLN A 149 -12.87 15.28 1.40
N ALA A 150 -13.94 15.05 2.17
CA ALA A 150 -15.18 14.49 1.65
C ALA A 150 -16.18 15.63 1.43
N HIS A 151 -16.85 15.60 0.27
CA HIS A 151 -17.94 16.51 -0.06
C HIS A 151 -19.29 15.85 0.25
N GLU A 152 -20.25 16.67 0.67
CA GLU A 152 -21.62 16.22 0.96
C GLU A 152 -22.36 15.84 -0.33
N GLY A 153 -23.30 14.89 -0.19
CA GLY A 153 -24.13 14.38 -1.28
C GLY A 153 -23.85 12.91 -1.64
N PRO A 154 -24.90 12.11 -1.91
CA PRO A 154 -24.74 10.77 -2.48
C PRO A 154 -24.59 10.87 -4.02
N PRO A 155 -23.64 10.14 -4.64
CA PRO A 155 -22.55 9.39 -4.03
C PRO A 155 -21.45 10.31 -3.48
N ARG A 156 -20.86 9.91 -2.34
CA ARG A 156 -19.80 10.66 -1.66
C ARG A 156 -18.63 10.95 -2.62
N ARG A 157 -18.24 12.22 -2.68
CA ARG A 157 -17.13 12.68 -3.53
C ARG A 157 -15.93 13.08 -2.68
N TRP A 158 -14.74 12.94 -3.26
CA TRP A 158 -13.47 13.11 -2.58
C TRP A 158 -12.59 14.08 -3.37
N SER A 159 -11.88 14.94 -2.65
CA SER A 159 -10.84 15.80 -3.21
C SER A 159 -9.65 15.88 -2.25
N LEU A 160 -8.52 16.38 -2.74
CA LEU A 160 -7.45 16.80 -1.87
C LEU A 160 -7.75 18.18 -1.31
N ARG A 161 -7.42 18.37 -0.04
CA ARG A 161 -7.29 19.68 0.56
C ARG A 161 -6.03 20.29 -0.04
N LEU A 162 -6.18 21.17 -1.02
CA LEU A 162 -5.06 21.99 -1.44
C LEU A 162 -4.61 22.81 -0.22
N PRO A 163 -3.31 22.85 0.13
CA PRO A 163 -2.84 23.89 1.02
C PRO A 163 -3.24 25.22 0.39
N GLU A 164 -3.73 26.16 1.18
CA GLU A 164 -3.97 27.55 0.75
C GLU A 164 -2.65 28.15 0.24
N ARG A 165 -2.31 27.88 -1.01
CA ARG A 165 -1.23 28.52 -1.73
C ARG A 165 -1.92 29.15 -2.92
N SER A 166 -2.11 30.47 -2.84
CA SER A 166 -2.61 31.34 -3.91
C SER A 166 -4.13 31.64 -3.94
N ALA A 167 -4.69 32.13 -2.82
CA ALA A 167 -5.90 32.97 -2.85
C ALA A 167 -5.61 34.47 -2.59
N ALA A 168 -4.33 34.88 -2.58
CA ALA A 168 -3.92 36.26 -2.31
C ALA A 168 -3.45 37.06 -3.54
N VAL A 169 -3.49 36.49 -4.76
CA VAL A 169 -3.13 37.23 -5.98
C VAL A 169 -4.09 36.85 -7.09
N ILE A 170 -5.27 37.46 -7.08
CA ILE A 170 -5.97 38.10 -8.21
C ILE A 170 -7.16 38.80 -7.55
N SER A 171 -6.93 40.00 -7.03
CA SER A 171 -8.01 40.97 -6.86
C SER A 171 -8.02 41.82 -8.13
N PRO A 172 -9.10 41.85 -8.93
CA PRO A 172 -9.14 42.61 -10.17
C PRO A 172 -9.35 44.12 -9.96
N ALA A 173 -9.21 44.64 -8.73
CA ALA A 173 -9.54 46.03 -8.39
C ALA A 173 -8.38 47.04 -8.54
N GLY A 174 -7.24 46.68 -9.15
CA GLY A 174 -6.05 47.56 -9.24
C GLY A 174 -5.56 47.92 -10.65
N ALA A 175 -6.11 47.34 -11.72
CA ALA A 175 -5.52 47.42 -13.06
C ALA A 175 -5.94 48.64 -13.90
N ALA A 176 -6.63 49.63 -13.32
CA ALA A 176 -7.11 50.80 -14.06
C ALA A 176 -6.26 52.09 -13.90
N ALA A 177 -5.22 52.09 -13.06
CA ALA A 177 -4.57 53.35 -12.66
C ALA A 177 -3.22 53.69 -13.36
N ASN A 178 -2.63 52.82 -14.19
CA ASN A 178 -1.24 53.02 -14.65
C ASN A 178 -1.00 52.94 -16.17
N ILE A 179 -1.98 53.34 -16.99
CA ILE A 179 -1.77 53.58 -18.43
C ILE A 179 -2.05 55.06 -18.75
N ARG A 180 -1.34 55.98 -18.10
CA ARG A 180 -1.35 57.40 -18.49
C ARG A 180 -0.07 58.13 -18.08
N ALA A 181 1.10 57.57 -18.35
CA ALA A 181 2.38 58.26 -18.14
C ALA A 181 3.50 57.79 -19.09
N SER A 182 3.23 57.71 -20.40
CA SER A 182 4.30 57.42 -21.38
C SER A 182 4.03 57.99 -22.80
N ARG A 183 3.39 59.16 -22.88
CA ARG A 183 3.36 59.95 -24.14
C ARG A 183 3.49 61.44 -23.86
N ALA A 184 4.73 61.92 -23.72
CA ALA A 184 5.15 63.28 -24.08
C ALA A 184 6.66 63.43 -23.81
N ARG A 185 7.49 63.14 -24.82
CA ARG A 185 8.79 63.80 -25.08
C ARG A 185 9.40 63.24 -26.36
N LYS A 186 8.89 63.71 -27.49
CA LYS A 186 9.64 63.77 -28.76
C LYS A 186 8.98 64.83 -29.63
N ALA A 187 9.56 66.04 -29.65
CA ALA A 187 9.53 67.04 -30.72
C ALA A 187 9.83 68.43 -30.14
N ALA A 188 11.06 68.90 -30.38
CA ALA A 188 11.50 70.25 -30.72
C ALA A 188 12.94 70.43 -30.22
#